data_AF-A0A7S3EM59-F1
#
_entry.id   AF-A0A7S3EM59-F1
#
_cell.length_a   1.000
_cell.length_b   1.000
_cell.length_c   1.000
_cell.angle_alpha   90.00
_cell.angle_beta   90.00
_cell.angle_gamma   90.00
#
_symmetry.space_group_name_H-M   'P 1'
#
loop_
_entity.id
_entity.type
_entity.pdbx_description
1 polymer ?
#
loop_
_entity_poly.entity_id
_entity_poly.type
_entity_poly.pdbx_seq_one_letter_code
_entity_poly.pdbx_strand_id
1 'polypeptide(L)'
;MDREVMRLRDMMTPKFSELVYNGFWFSPESDFLLAAIEKSQELIDGWVDVICFKGNCMAVARDSPSSLYSEKIASMESTEGYDPSDAAGFIRINAIRLRAHREILMSTDRRRLEDAPQKLGTYSALLEDEKKE
;
A
#
# COMPACT_ATOMS: atom_id res chain seq x y z
N MET A 1 -16.07 -0.74 -7.07
CA MET A 1 -15.90 -0.84 -5.61
C MET A 1 -15.01 0.29 -5.12
N ASP A 2 -15.38 0.90 -3.99
CA ASP A 2 -14.56 1.94 -3.33
C ASP A 2 -13.22 1.40 -2.82
N ARG A 3 -12.21 2.27 -2.74
CA ARG A 3 -10.84 1.91 -2.39
C ARG A 3 -10.71 1.36 -0.96
N GLU A 4 -11.35 1.98 0.03
CA GLU A 4 -11.21 1.54 1.42
C GLU A 4 -12.03 0.28 1.69
N VAL A 5 -13.18 0.13 1.03
CA VAL A 5 -13.96 -1.12 1.03
C VAL A 5 -13.14 -2.27 0.44
N MET A 6 -12.44 -2.03 -0.67
CA MET A 6 -11.55 -3.03 -1.28
C MET A 6 -10.45 -3.49 -0.33
N ARG A 7 -9.82 -2.57 0.40
CA ARG A 7 -8.79 -2.92 1.40
C ARG A 7 -9.34 -3.77 2.54
N LEU A 8 -10.53 -3.46 3.04
CA LEU A 8 -11.18 -4.24 4.09
C LEU A 8 -11.51 -5.65 3.61
N ARG A 9 -12.09 -5.78 2.41
CA ARG A 9 -12.35 -7.09 1.79
C ARG A 9 -11.06 -7.90 1.66
N ASP A 10 -10.00 -7.30 1.10
CA ASP A 10 -8.73 -7.99 0.88
C ASP A 10 -8.04 -8.43 2.17
N MET A 11 -8.26 -7.71 3.27
CA MET A 11 -7.81 -8.14 4.60
C MET A 11 -8.53 -9.39 5.09
N MET A 12 -9.83 -9.53 4.78
CA MET A 12 -10.67 -10.64 5.24
C MET A 12 -10.51 -11.90 4.38
N THR A 13 -10.23 -11.76 3.08
CA THR A 13 -10.10 -12.87 2.13
C THR A 13 -9.19 -14.01 2.60
N PRO A 14 -7.96 -13.77 3.13
CA PRO A 14 -7.09 -14.85 3.59
C PRO A 14 -7.70 -15.66 4.74
N LYS A 15 -8.43 -15.00 5.65
CA LYS A 15 -9.10 -15.65 6.77
C LYS A 15 -10.28 -16.48 6.32
N PHE A 16 -11.05 -15.97 5.37
CA PHE A 16 -12.10 -16.76 4.75
C PHE A 16 -11.53 -18.03 4.08
N SER A 17 -10.44 -17.91 3.31
CA SER A 17 -9.77 -19.07 2.70
C SER A 17 -9.26 -20.09 3.72
N GLU A 18 -8.73 -19.64 4.86
CA GLU A 18 -8.27 -20.50 5.94
C GLU A 18 -9.42 -21.32 6.56
N LEU A 19 -10.57 -20.68 6.81
CA LEU A 19 -11.76 -21.36 7.35
C LEU A 19 -12.28 -22.41 6.38
N VAL A 20 -12.37 -22.08 5.08
CA VAL A 20 -12.80 -23.01 4.03
C VAL A 20 -11.84 -24.20 3.94
N TYR A 21 -10.53 -23.94 3.94
CA TYR A 21 -9.50 -24.99 3.86
C TYR A 21 -9.58 -25.97 5.05
N ASN A 22 -9.80 -25.44 6.24
CA ASN A 22 -9.92 -26.24 7.47
C ASN A 22 -11.30 -26.93 7.61
N GLY A 23 -12.24 -26.70 6.69
CA GLY A 23 -13.58 -27.31 6.70
C GLY A 23 -14.60 -26.61 7.60
N PHE A 24 -14.31 -25.40 8.09
CA PHE A 24 -15.21 -24.60 8.93
C PHE A 24 -16.23 -23.81 8.10
N TRP A 25 -16.88 -24.45 7.12
CA TRP A 25 -17.85 -23.78 6.25
C TRP A 25 -19.11 -23.32 7.02
N PHE A 26 -19.63 -24.16 7.91
CA PHE A 26 -20.85 -23.91 8.69
C PHE A 26 -20.57 -23.30 10.07
N SER A 27 -19.44 -22.60 10.23
CA SER A 27 -19.07 -21.96 11.49
C SER A 27 -19.63 -20.54 11.56
N PRO A 28 -19.89 -20.01 12.77
CA PRO A 28 -20.40 -18.65 12.92
C PRO A 28 -19.43 -17.59 12.37
N GLU A 29 -18.13 -17.87 12.35
CA GLU A 29 -17.13 -16.99 11.75
C GLU A 29 -17.26 -16.91 10.23
N SER A 30 -17.54 -18.05 9.58
CA SER A 30 -17.77 -18.11 8.13
C SER A 30 -19.05 -17.38 7.74
N ASP A 31 -20.13 -17.53 8.50
CA ASP A 31 -21.39 -16.79 8.26
C ASP A 31 -21.17 -15.27 8.34
N PHE A 32 -20.41 -14.81 9.33
CA PHE A 32 -20.08 -13.39 9.49
C PHE A 32 -19.26 -12.86 8.30
N LEU A 33 -18.21 -13.59 7.89
CA LEU A 33 -17.37 -13.19 6.76
C LEU A 33 -18.14 -13.22 5.44
N LEU A 34 -19.02 -14.20 5.25
CA LEU A 34 -19.83 -14.32 4.06
C LEU A 34 -20.78 -13.12 3.93
N ALA A 35 -21.46 -12.71 5.00
CA ALA A 35 -22.32 -11.54 5.00
C ALA A 35 -21.56 -10.25 4.64
N ALA A 36 -20.33 -10.09 5.14
CA ALA A 36 -19.47 -8.96 4.80
C ALA A 36 -19.05 -8.98 3.31
N ILE A 37 -18.73 -10.17 2.78
CA ILE A 37 -18.39 -10.35 1.37
C ILE A 37 -19.60 -10.05 0.50
N GLU A 38 -20.77 -10.63 0.77
CA GLU A 38 -22.01 -10.36 0.03
C GLU A 38 -22.34 -8.88 -0.01
N LYS A 39 -22.24 -8.19 1.14
CA LYS A 39 -22.44 -6.75 1.23
C LYS A 39 -21.49 -5.97 0.32
N SER A 40 -20.24 -6.42 0.20
CA SER A 40 -19.26 -5.79 -0.69
C SER A 40 -19.56 -5.98 -2.18
N GLN A 41 -20.33 -7.02 -2.55
CA GLN A 41 -20.63 -7.36 -3.94
C GLN A 41 -21.91 -6.70 -4.48
N GLU A 42 -22.73 -6.05 -3.64
CA GLU A 42 -24.04 -5.48 -4.06
C GLU A 42 -23.97 -4.52 -5.26
N LEU A 43 -22.87 -3.77 -5.39
CA LEU A 43 -22.66 -2.77 -6.45
C LEU A 43 -21.61 -3.22 -7.47
N ILE A 44 -21.34 -4.52 -7.58
CA ILE A 44 -20.39 -5.05 -8.57
C ILE A 44 -21.17 -5.63 -9.73
N ASP A 45 -21.20 -4.88 -10.82
CA ASP A 45 -21.77 -5.29 -12.10
C ASP A 45 -20.83 -4.93 -13.26
N GLY A 46 -21.08 -5.52 -14.43
CA GLY A 46 -20.33 -5.24 -15.66
C GLY A 46 -19.69 -6.46 -16.30
N TRP A 47 -18.88 -6.19 -17.32
CA TRP A 47 -18.23 -7.16 -18.17
C TRP A 47 -16.73 -6.93 -18.23
N VAL A 48 -15.98 -8.02 -18.36
CA VAL A 48 -14.52 -7.99 -18.50
C VAL A 48 -14.14 -8.82 -19.71
N ASP A 49 -13.51 -8.18 -20.69
CA ASP A 49 -12.97 -8.87 -21.85
C ASP A 49 -11.62 -9.46 -21.49
N VAL A 50 -11.48 -10.77 -21.65
CA VAL A 50 -10.27 -11.51 -21.32
C VAL A 50 -9.72 -12.19 -22.57
N ILE A 51 -8.44 -11.96 -22.86
CA ILE A 51 -7.71 -12.72 -23.88
C ILE A 51 -7.00 -13.88 -23.22
N CYS A 52 -7.31 -15.08 -23.68
CA CYS A 52 -6.63 -16.31 -23.28
C CYS A 52 -5.62 -16.70 -24.36
N PHE A 53 -4.33 -16.65 -24.06
CA PHE A 53 -3.27 -16.98 -25.01
C PHE A 53 -2.15 -17.78 -24.36
N LYS A 54 -1.80 -18.94 -24.97
CA LYS A 54 -0.72 -19.85 -24.53
C LYS A 54 -0.73 -20.16 -23.02
N GLY A 55 -1.91 -20.42 -22.46
CA GLY A 55 -2.07 -20.75 -21.03
C GLY A 55 -2.06 -19.53 -20.10
N ASN A 56 -2.04 -18.30 -20.63
CA ASN A 56 -2.21 -17.07 -19.87
C ASN A 56 -3.60 -16.47 -20.13
N CYS A 57 -4.17 -15.82 -19.12
CA CYS A 57 -5.43 -15.07 -19.20
C CYS A 57 -5.15 -13.61 -18.83
N MET A 58 -5.42 -12.68 -19.75
CA MET A 58 -5.18 -11.25 -19.55
C MET A 58 -6.47 -10.47 -19.74
N ALA A 59 -6.86 -9.66 -18.76
CA ALA A 59 -7.98 -8.73 -18.91
C ALA A 59 -7.55 -7.55 -19.82
N VAL A 60 -8.34 -7.27 -20.85
CA VAL A 60 -8.04 -6.26 -21.88
C VAL A 60 -8.96 -5.06 -21.78
N ALA A 61 -10.25 -5.29 -21.59
CA ALA A 61 -11.23 -4.22 -21.43
C ALA A 61 -12.18 -4.54 -20.28
N ARG A 62 -12.78 -3.48 -19.74
CA ARG A 62 -13.76 -3.55 -18.66
C ARG A 62 -14.83 -2.52 -18.95
N ASP A 63 -16.08 -2.92 -18.80
CA ASP A 63 -17.23 -2.02 -18.92
C ASP A 63 -18.20 -2.30 -17.77
N SER A 64 -18.76 -1.26 -17.18
CA SER A 64 -19.67 -1.39 -16.04
C SER A 64 -20.57 -0.16 -15.95
N PRO A 65 -21.90 -0.35 -15.82
CA PRO A 65 -22.82 0.77 -15.63
C PRO A 65 -22.65 1.44 -14.25
N SER A 66 -22.18 0.72 -13.23
CA SER A 66 -21.89 1.26 -11.89
C SER A 66 -20.42 1.67 -11.69
N SER A 67 -19.69 1.89 -12.79
CA SER A 67 -18.27 2.22 -12.73
C SER A 67 -17.99 3.49 -11.91
N LEU A 68 -17.10 3.36 -10.93
CA LEU A 68 -16.57 4.51 -10.16
C LEU A 68 -15.45 5.26 -10.93
N TYR A 69 -15.07 4.76 -12.11
CA TYR A 69 -14.11 5.44 -12.96
C TYR A 69 -14.77 6.62 -13.67
N SER A 70 -14.13 7.79 -13.62
CA SER A 70 -14.56 8.98 -14.35
C SER A 70 -13.43 9.46 -15.25
N GLU A 71 -13.64 9.41 -16.56
CA GLU A 71 -12.67 9.84 -17.56
C GLU A 71 -12.31 11.33 -17.40
N LYS A 72 -13.28 12.17 -17.03
CA LYS A 72 -13.08 13.63 -16.85
C LYS A 72 -12.09 13.94 -15.73
N ILE A 73 -12.15 13.19 -14.63
CA ILE A 73 -11.27 13.36 -13.47
C ILE A 73 -9.89 12.75 -13.76
N ALA A 74 -9.83 11.66 -14.53
CA ALA A 74 -8.59 10.96 -14.83
C ALA A 74 -7.78 11.58 -15.99
N SER A 75 -8.44 12.30 -16.89
CA SER A 75 -7.80 12.90 -18.07
C SER A 75 -6.84 14.02 -17.67
N MET A 76 -5.67 14.03 -18.31
CA MET A 76 -4.70 15.12 -18.19
C MET A 76 -5.02 16.31 -19.10
N GLU A 77 -5.92 16.14 -20.07
CA GLU A 77 -6.24 17.13 -21.09
C GLU A 77 -7.45 18.01 -20.70
N SER A 78 -8.41 17.45 -19.95
CA SER A 78 -9.55 18.21 -19.43
C SER A 78 -9.33 18.62 -17.98
N THR A 79 -9.37 19.93 -17.69
CA THR A 79 -9.26 20.47 -16.31
C THR A 79 -10.56 20.40 -15.52
N GLU A 80 -11.54 19.59 -15.96
CA GLU A 80 -12.85 19.49 -15.32
C GLU A 80 -12.86 18.40 -14.25
N GLY A 81 -12.87 18.80 -12.97
CA GLY A 81 -13.17 17.89 -11.85
C GLY A 81 -11.99 17.55 -10.93
N TYR A 82 -10.79 18.04 -11.19
CA TYR A 82 -9.63 17.90 -10.29
C TYR A 82 -8.82 19.20 -10.24
N ASP A 83 -8.57 19.70 -9.03
CA ASP A 83 -7.68 20.83 -8.78
C ASP A 83 -6.29 20.33 -8.35
N PRO A 84 -5.23 20.52 -9.15
CA PRO A 84 -3.87 20.11 -8.79
C PRO A 84 -3.33 20.79 -7.52
N SER A 85 -3.86 21.94 -7.13
CA SER A 85 -3.38 22.70 -5.96
C SER A 85 -3.64 21.96 -4.63
N ASP A 86 -4.76 21.23 -4.55
CA ASP A 86 -5.14 20.43 -3.37
C ASP A 86 -4.16 19.28 -3.10
N ALA A 87 -3.54 18.75 -4.15
CA ALA A 87 -2.58 17.65 -4.06
C ALA A 87 -1.39 17.99 -3.15
N ALA A 88 -0.92 19.24 -3.23
CA ALA A 88 0.21 19.68 -2.43
C ALA A 88 -0.11 19.67 -0.92
N GLY A 89 -1.34 20.06 -0.55
CA GLY A 89 -1.83 19.97 0.82
C GLY A 89 -1.93 18.52 1.30
N PHE A 90 -2.56 17.66 0.49
CA PHE A 90 -2.73 16.24 0.79
C PHE A 90 -1.39 15.52 1.01
N ILE A 91 -0.40 15.75 0.14
CA ILE A 91 0.94 15.17 0.25
C ILE A 91 1.62 15.64 1.54
N ARG A 92 1.56 16.95 1.85
CA ARG A 92 2.17 17.49 3.07
C ARG A 92 1.61 16.81 4.31
N ILE A 93 0.28 16.69 4.43
CA ILE A 93 -0.38 16.10 5.61
C ILE A 93 0.01 14.62 5.77
N ASN A 94 -0.07 13.82 4.69
CA ASN A 94 0.30 12.41 4.74
C ASN A 94 1.80 12.20 5.05
N ALA A 95 2.66 13.12 4.61
CA ALA A 95 4.10 13.04 4.85
C ALA A 95 4.50 13.35 6.30
N ILE A 96 3.66 14.03 7.10
CA ILE A 96 3.99 14.41 8.49
C ILE A 96 4.43 13.19 9.30
N ARG A 97 3.65 12.10 9.26
CA ARG A 97 3.96 10.85 9.97
C ARG A 97 5.31 10.27 9.55
N LEU A 98 5.63 10.33 8.26
CA LEU A 98 6.89 9.79 7.73
C LEU A 98 8.10 10.65 8.13
N ARG A 99 7.93 11.98 8.16
CA ARG A 99 8.95 12.92 8.62
C ARG A 99 9.25 12.72 10.11
N ALA A 100 8.21 12.64 10.94
CA ALA A 100 8.36 12.38 12.38
C ALA A 100 9.07 11.04 12.65
N HIS A 101 8.71 9.97 11.92
CA HIS A 101 9.39 8.68 12.05
C HIS A 101 10.89 8.77 11.70
N ARG A 102 11.23 9.48 10.61
CA ARG A 102 12.62 9.72 10.22
C ARG A 102 13.40 10.50 11.27
N GLU A 103 12.80 11.54 11.86
CA GLU A 103 13.44 12.33 12.92
C GLU A 103 13.75 11.48 14.14
N ILE A 104 12.83 10.60 14.56
CA ILE A 104 13.05 9.66 15.66
C ILE A 104 14.22 8.72 15.33
N LEU A 105 14.25 8.13 14.14
CA LEU A 105 15.35 7.25 13.72
C LEU A 105 16.70 7.97 13.74
N MET A 106 16.78 9.18 13.17
CA MET A 106 18.01 9.97 13.14
C MET A 106 18.47 10.41 14.53
N SER A 107 17.54 10.74 15.43
CA SER A 107 17.86 11.07 16.82
C SER A 107 18.32 9.85 17.61
N THR A 108 17.76 8.67 17.32
CA THR A 108 18.13 7.40 17.96
C THR A 108 19.50 6.96 17.48
N ASP A 109 19.79 7.09 16.18
CA ASP A 109 21.09 6.74 15.61
C ASP A 109 22.20 7.68 16.13
N ARG A 110 21.90 8.97 16.28
CA ARG A 110 22.81 9.93 16.90
C ARG A 110 23.10 9.58 18.37
N ARG A 111 22.08 9.26 19.18
CA ARG A 111 22.29 8.78 20.56
C ARG A 111 23.05 7.46 20.59
N ARG A 112 22.79 6.55 19.65
CA ARG A 112 23.49 5.26 19.56
C ARG A 112 24.98 5.41 19.22
N LEU A 113 25.34 6.44 18.45
CA LEU A 113 26.74 6.82 18.20
C LEU A 113 27.39 7.52 19.40
N GLU A 114 26.64 8.30 20.17
CA GLU A 114 27.10 8.96 21.40
C GLU A 114 27.26 7.99 22.58
N ASP A 115 26.36 7.01 22.71
CA ASP A 115 26.36 5.95 23.72
C ASP A 115 27.21 4.74 23.33
N ALA A 116 27.77 4.72 22.11
CA ALA A 116 28.72 3.69 21.71
C ALA A 116 29.94 3.79 22.64
N PRO A 117 30.36 2.70 23.30
CA PRO A 117 31.52 2.77 24.17
C PRO A 117 32.72 3.25 23.33
N GLN A 118 33.31 4.38 23.72
CA GLN A 118 34.62 4.83 23.25
C GLN A 118 35.65 3.77 23.62
N LYS A 119 35.70 2.67 22.87
CA LYS A 119 36.74 1.66 22.97
C LYS A 119 37.54 1.70 21.68
N LEU A 120 38.76 2.22 21.89
CA LEU A 120 39.96 2.25 21.06
C LEU A 120 39.99 3.31 19.96
N GLY A 121 40.66 4.41 20.30
CA GLY A 121 41.39 5.18 19.30
C GLY A 121 42.46 4.29 18.67
N THR A 122 42.44 4.17 17.34
CA THR A 122 43.55 3.63 16.53
C THR A 122 43.37 3.84 15.02
N TYR A 123 42.62 4.86 14.56
CA TYR A 123 42.51 5.17 13.11
C TYR A 123 42.86 6.62 12.73
N SER A 124 43.30 7.45 13.67
CA SER A 124 43.98 8.73 13.35
C SER A 124 45.49 8.57 13.19
N ALA A 125 46.09 7.47 13.67
CA ALA A 125 47.53 7.22 13.56
C ALA A 125 47.95 6.54 12.24
N LEU A 126 47.01 6.04 11.43
CA LEU A 126 47.33 5.32 10.18
C LEU A 126 47.24 6.20 8.92
N LEU A 127 46.83 7.47 9.05
CA LEU A 127 46.77 8.43 7.93
C LEU A 127 47.90 9.47 7.96
N GLU A 128 48.71 9.51 9.03
CA GLU A 128 49.85 10.44 9.14
C GLU A 128 51.19 9.81 8.70
N ASP A 129 51.30 8.47 8.68
CA ASP A 129 52.53 7.77 8.27
C ASP A 129 52.65 7.52 6.75
N GLU A 130 51.59 7.67 5.95
CA GLU A 130 51.68 7.59 4.47
C GLU A 130 52.16 8.88 3.79
N LYS A 131 52.43 9.96 4.53
CA LYS A 131 52.96 11.22 3.98
C LYS A 131 54.47 11.43 4.18
N LYS A 132 55.20 10.39 4.56
CA LYS A 132 56.65 10.49 4.86
C LYS A 132 57.57 9.49 4.12
N GLU A 133 57.12 8.92 3.01
CA GLU A 133 58.02 8.36 1.98
C GLU A 133 57.82 9.06 0.63
#